data_AF-A0A4Y9T0R0-F1
#
_entry.id   AF-A0A4Y9T0R0-F1
#
_cell.length_a   1.000
_cell.length_b   1.000
_cell.length_c   1.000
_cell.angle_alpha   90.00
_cell.angle_beta   90.00
_cell.angle_gamma   90.00
#
_symmetry.space_group_name_H-M   'P 1'
#
loop_
_entity.id
_entity.type
_entity.pdbx_description
1 polymer ?
#
loop_
_entity_poly.entity_id
_entity_poly.type
_entity_poly.pdbx_seq_one_letter_code
_entity_poly.pdbx_strand_id
1 'polypeptide(L)'
;HEYVEKESFNHPYTFVAAQTGLDEKTVRDIFNARAEFLGRWHRFETPRILGIDELYLNKRYRCILTNIEERTLLDLLATRRQDVVTNYLMKLKDRQKVEIVSMDMWNPYRAAVKAVLPQARIVVDKFHV
;
A
#
# COMPACT_ATOMS: atom_id res chain seq x y z
N HIS A 1 14.29 -22.55 -9.68
CA HIS A 1 13.12 -21.78 -9.19
C HIS A 1 13.55 -20.49 -8.49
N GLU A 2 14.46 -20.53 -7.51
CA GLU A 2 14.86 -19.34 -6.74
C GLU A 2 15.39 -18.16 -7.58
N TYR A 3 16.10 -18.43 -8.69
CA TYR A 3 16.56 -17.40 -9.62
C TYR A 3 15.40 -16.63 -10.28
N VAL A 4 14.43 -17.35 -10.86
CA VAL A 4 13.24 -16.74 -11.50
C VAL A 4 12.43 -15.95 -10.48
N GLU A 5 12.29 -16.48 -9.26
CA GLU A 5 11.59 -15.81 -8.16
C GLU A 5 12.25 -14.48 -7.77
N LYS A 6 13.58 -14.37 -7.78
CA LYS A 6 14.29 -13.12 -7.45
C LYS A 6 14.28 -12.13 -8.62
N GLU A 7 14.62 -12.61 -9.81
CA GLU A 7 14.79 -11.74 -10.98
C GLU A 7 13.46 -11.17 -11.49
N SER A 8 12.35 -11.89 -11.32
CA SER A 8 11.03 -11.40 -11.73
C SER A 8 10.50 -10.19 -10.94
N PHE A 9 11.11 -9.83 -9.80
CA PHE A 9 10.82 -8.57 -9.11
C PHE A 9 11.63 -7.39 -9.64
N ASN A 10 12.79 -7.65 -10.25
CA ASN A 10 13.75 -6.61 -10.66
C ASN A 10 13.75 -6.38 -12.17
N HIS A 11 13.25 -7.33 -12.96
CA HIS A 11 13.27 -7.31 -14.41
C HIS A 11 11.92 -7.63 -15.04
N PRO A 12 11.64 -7.14 -16.25
CA PRO A 12 10.44 -7.53 -17.01
C PRO A 12 10.38 -9.04 -17.22
N TYR A 13 9.17 -9.62 -17.21
CA TYR A 13 9.01 -11.07 -17.37
C TYR A 13 9.58 -11.60 -18.69
N THR A 14 9.53 -10.80 -19.77
CA THR A 14 10.13 -11.14 -21.07
C THR A 14 11.65 -11.28 -21.00
N PHE A 15 12.31 -10.48 -20.19
CA PHE A 15 13.76 -10.55 -19.98
C PHE A 15 14.14 -11.82 -19.21
N VAL A 16 13.43 -12.11 -18.12
CA VAL A 16 13.66 -13.31 -17.30
C VAL A 16 13.36 -14.59 -18.10
N ALA A 17 12.28 -14.58 -18.89
CA ALA A 17 11.93 -15.66 -19.82
C ALA A 17 13.06 -15.93 -20.82
N ALA A 18 13.57 -14.88 -21.48
CA ALA A 18 14.67 -15.00 -22.43
C ALA A 18 15.97 -15.54 -21.81
N GLN A 19 16.30 -15.13 -20.58
CA GLN A 19 17.49 -15.62 -19.88
C GLN A 19 17.38 -17.07 -19.39
N THR A 20 16.17 -17.52 -19.07
CA THR A 20 15.95 -18.84 -18.45
C THR A 20 15.44 -19.90 -19.43
N GLY A 21 15.10 -19.50 -20.66
CA GLY A 21 14.48 -20.37 -21.66
C GLY A 21 13.03 -20.75 -21.32
N LEU A 22 12.41 -20.06 -20.37
CA LEU A 22 11.02 -20.30 -19.95
C LEU A 22 10.05 -19.45 -20.76
N ASP A 23 8.79 -19.88 -20.83
CA ASP A 23 7.71 -19.04 -21.33
C ASP A 23 7.37 -17.91 -20.34
N GLU A 24 6.98 -16.74 -20.86
CA GLU A 24 6.63 -15.58 -20.03
C GLU A 24 5.49 -15.89 -19.05
N LYS A 25 4.53 -16.72 -19.45
CA LYS A 25 3.43 -17.15 -18.58
C LYS A 25 3.97 -17.92 -17.37
N THR A 26 4.94 -18.81 -17.58
CA THR A 26 5.57 -19.58 -16.50
C THR A 26 6.29 -18.67 -15.52
N VAL A 27 7.03 -17.67 -16.01
CA VAL A 27 7.69 -16.67 -15.16
C VAL A 27 6.66 -15.89 -14.32
N ARG A 28 5.54 -15.49 -14.95
CA ARG A 28 4.45 -14.78 -14.29
C ARG A 28 3.77 -15.62 -13.21
N ASP A 29 3.51 -16.89 -13.49
CA ASP A 29 2.88 -17.81 -12.54
C ASP A 29 3.79 -18.05 -11.33
N ILE A 30 5.11 -18.20 -11.54
CA ILE A 30 6.11 -18.30 -10.47
C ILE A 30 6.12 -17.01 -9.63
N PHE A 31 6.14 -15.83 -10.26
CA PHE A 31 6.08 -14.55 -9.57
C PHE A 31 4.82 -14.43 -8.71
N ASN A 32 3.64 -14.75 -9.26
CA ASN A 32 2.37 -14.66 -8.55
C ASN A 32 2.34 -15.59 -7.33
N ALA A 33 2.77 -16.84 -7.48
CA ALA A 33 2.85 -17.78 -6.37
C ALA A 33 3.78 -17.28 -5.25
N ARG A 34 4.91 -16.65 -5.61
CA ARG A 34 5.84 -16.06 -4.66
C ARG A 34 5.26 -14.82 -3.99
N ALA A 35 4.62 -13.94 -4.74
CA ALA A 35 3.97 -12.73 -4.22
C ALA A 35 2.85 -13.08 -3.23
N GLU A 36 2.02 -14.07 -3.54
CA GLU A 36 0.99 -14.59 -2.62
C GLU A 36 1.61 -15.20 -1.36
N PHE A 37 2.69 -15.98 -1.50
CA PHE A 37 3.40 -16.53 -0.35
C PHE A 37 3.91 -15.43 0.57
N LEU A 38 4.59 -14.41 0.03
CA LEU A 38 5.09 -13.27 0.81
C LEU A 38 3.93 -12.50 1.46
N GLY A 39 2.83 -12.29 0.73
CA GLY A 39 1.63 -11.62 1.24
C GLY A 39 0.97 -12.35 2.42
N ARG A 40 1.05 -13.68 2.49
CA ARG A 40 0.48 -14.45 3.63
C ARG A 40 1.25 -14.25 4.95
N TRP A 41 2.55 -14.02 4.87
CA TRP A 41 3.41 -13.82 6.05
C TRP A 41 3.47 -12.36 6.48
N HIS A 42 3.16 -11.43 5.57
CA HIS A 42 3.18 -10.02 5.87
C HIS A 42 1.93 -9.62 6.66
N ARG A 43 2.07 -9.45 7.97
CA ARG A 43 1.04 -8.87 8.84
C ARG A 43 1.45 -7.45 9.18
N PHE A 44 0.79 -6.49 8.56
CA PHE A 44 0.93 -5.10 8.98
C PHE A 44 0.29 -4.92 10.35
N GLU A 45 1.08 -4.42 11.30
CA GLU A 45 0.53 -3.89 12.54
C GLU A 45 -0.03 -2.50 12.30
N THR A 46 -1.11 -2.18 12.99
CA THR A 46 -1.67 -0.83 12.94
C THR A 46 -0.68 0.15 13.59
N PRO A 47 -0.25 1.20 12.88
CA PRO A 47 0.74 2.14 13.39
C PRO A 47 0.11 3.09 14.40
N ARG A 48 0.95 3.77 15.19
CA ARG A 48 0.51 4.90 16.01
C ARG A 48 0.47 6.19 15.17
N ILE A 49 1.41 6.35 14.22
CA ILE A 49 1.41 7.42 13.22
C ILE A 49 1.13 6.87 11.82
N LEU A 50 -0.06 7.16 11.29
CA LEU A 50 -0.50 6.76 9.95
C LEU A 50 -0.25 7.88 8.94
N GLY A 51 0.34 7.54 7.79
CA GLY A 51 0.40 8.40 6.62
C GLY A 51 -0.67 8.03 5.61
N ILE A 52 -1.34 9.03 5.02
CA ILE A 52 -2.26 8.86 3.90
C ILE A 52 -1.88 9.86 2.81
N ASP A 53 -1.53 9.35 1.64
CA ASP A 53 -1.08 10.17 0.51
C ASP A 53 -1.61 9.63 -0.83
N GLU A 54 -1.31 10.32 -1.92
CA GLU A 54 -1.69 9.97 -3.27
C GLU A 54 -0.49 9.58 -4.13
N LEU A 55 -0.65 8.50 -4.92
CA LEU A 55 0.29 8.11 -5.95
C LEU A 55 -0.37 8.17 -7.32
N TYR A 56 0.21 8.94 -8.23
CA TYR A 56 -0.20 8.93 -9.63
C TYR A 56 0.52 7.81 -10.38
N LEU A 57 -0.19 6.71 -10.64
CA LEU A 57 0.36 5.53 -11.31
C LEU A 57 -0.60 5.02 -12.40
N ASN A 58 -0.06 4.73 -13.58
CA ASN A 58 -0.84 4.25 -14.74
C ASN A 58 -2.03 5.16 -15.09
N LYS A 59 -1.77 6.47 -15.12
CA LYS A 59 -2.76 7.53 -15.41
C LYS A 59 -3.94 7.60 -14.43
N ARG A 60 -3.78 7.07 -13.21
CA ARG A 60 -4.82 7.06 -12.18
C ARG A 60 -4.21 7.39 -10.82
N TYR A 61 -4.98 8.14 -10.01
CA TYR A 61 -4.65 8.38 -8.61
C TYR A 61 -4.99 7.17 -7.75
N ARG A 62 -4.01 6.73 -6.97
CA ARG A 62 -4.10 5.65 -5.97
C ARG A 62 -3.86 6.24 -4.59
N CYS A 63 -4.41 5.61 -3.56
CA CYS A 63 -4.13 6.00 -2.18
C CYS A 63 -3.01 5.12 -1.62
N ILE A 64 -1.99 5.77 -1.07
CA ILE A 64 -0.91 5.13 -0.32
C ILE A 64 -1.20 5.27 1.17
N LEU A 65 -1.06 4.17 1.91
CA LEU A 65 -1.02 4.20 3.37
C LEU A 65 0.35 3.76 3.86
N THR A 66 0.90 4.48 4.83
CA THR A 66 2.23 4.21 5.40
C THR A 66 2.22 4.21 6.91
N ASN A 67 3.11 3.41 7.51
CA ASN A 67 3.53 3.58 8.89
C ASN A 67 4.68 4.60 8.88
N ILE A 68 4.43 5.79 9.40
CA ILE A 68 5.41 6.89 9.38
C ILE A 68 6.57 6.61 10.34
N GLU A 69 6.31 5.95 11.47
CA GLU A 69 7.35 5.68 12.47
C GLU A 69 8.38 4.68 11.95
N GLU A 70 7.91 3.60 11.32
CA GLU A 70 8.78 2.54 10.80
C GLU A 70 9.22 2.79 9.35
N ARG A 71 8.68 3.83 8.70
CA ARG A 71 8.91 4.15 7.29
C ARG A 71 8.56 2.98 6.36
N THR A 72 7.51 2.26 6.68
CA THR A 72 7.02 1.10 5.92
C THR A 72 5.72 1.42 5.19
N LEU A 73 5.55 0.84 4.01
CA LEU A 73 4.29 0.88 3.27
C LEU A 73 3.29 -0.08 3.92
N LEU A 74 2.08 0.39 4.26
CA LEU A 74 1.01 -0.48 4.75
C LEU A 74 0.19 -1.06 3.61
N ASP A 75 -0.28 -0.21 2.70
CA ASP A 75 -1.05 -0.67 1.54
C ASP A 75 -1.08 0.39 0.42
N LEU A 76 -1.41 -0.06 -0.79
CA LEU A 76 -1.66 0.75 -1.97
C LEU A 76 -3.07 0.45 -2.50
N LEU A 77 -4.03 1.30 -2.17
CA LEU A 77 -5.39 1.18 -2.65
C LEU A 77 -5.50 1.57 -4.12
N ALA A 78 -6.27 0.79 -4.89
CA ALA A 78 -6.46 1.02 -6.32
C ALA A 78 -7.11 2.38 -6.67
N THR A 79 -7.72 3.05 -5.69
CA THR A 79 -8.36 4.37 -5.86
C THR A 79 -8.25 5.18 -4.57
N ARG A 80 -8.28 6.51 -4.73
CA ARG A 80 -8.34 7.49 -3.63
C ARG A 80 -9.75 7.80 -3.12
N ARG A 81 -10.80 7.15 -3.65
CA ARG A 81 -12.17 7.48 -3.25
C ARG A 81 -12.40 7.31 -1.74
N GLN A 82 -13.16 8.23 -1.16
CA GLN A 82 -13.46 8.27 0.28
C GLN A 82 -14.01 6.96 0.83
N ASP A 83 -14.95 6.33 0.12
CA ASP A 83 -15.61 5.11 0.53
C ASP A 83 -14.62 3.93 0.65
N VAL A 84 -13.69 3.84 -0.30
CA VAL A 84 -12.65 2.80 -0.30
C VAL A 84 -11.67 3.00 0.85
N VAL A 85 -11.23 4.24 1.07
CA VAL A 85 -10.32 4.58 2.18
C VAL A 85 -11.01 4.34 3.52
N THR A 86 -12.26 4.76 3.67
CA THR A 86 -13.07 4.54 4.88
C THR A 86 -13.19 3.04 5.18
N ASN A 87 -13.54 2.24 4.18
CA ASN A 87 -13.66 0.78 4.34
C ASN A 87 -12.32 0.13 4.72
N TYR A 88 -11.20 0.63 4.20
CA TYR A 88 -9.87 0.15 4.59
C TYR A 88 -9.57 0.48 6.05
N LEU A 89 -9.74 1.76 6.46
CA LEU A 89 -9.49 2.19 7.83
C LEU A 89 -10.36 1.43 8.84
N MET A 90 -11.60 1.07 8.49
CA MET A 90 -12.49 0.27 9.34
C MET A 90 -11.99 -1.15 9.57
N LYS A 91 -11.19 -1.71 8.66
CA LYS A 91 -10.61 -3.05 8.75
C LYS A 91 -9.30 -3.10 9.55
N LEU A 92 -8.72 -1.95 9.90
CA LEU A 92 -7.52 -1.90 10.75
C LEU A 92 -7.82 -2.51 12.11
N LYS A 93 -6.99 -3.48 12.51
CA LYS A 93 -7.03 -4.05 13.86
C LYS A 93 -6.56 -2.99 14.85
N ASP A 94 -7.14 -2.93 16.05
CA ASP A 94 -6.70 -1.99 17.08
C ASP A 94 -6.59 -0.54 16.58
N ARG A 95 -7.49 -0.12 15.69
CA ARG A 95 -7.48 1.23 15.07
C ARG A 95 -7.43 2.39 16.05
N GLN A 96 -7.83 2.16 17.31
CA GLN A 96 -7.72 3.11 18.41
C GLN A 96 -6.25 3.48 18.75
N LYS A 97 -5.29 2.62 18.39
CA LYS A 97 -3.84 2.86 18.53
C LYS A 97 -3.35 4.00 17.63
N VAL A 98 -4.07 4.32 16.55
CA VAL A 98 -3.71 5.46 15.69
C VAL A 98 -3.96 6.75 16.45
N GLU A 99 -2.89 7.48 16.75
CA GLU A 99 -2.91 8.76 17.47
C GLU A 99 -2.78 9.94 16.52
N ILE A 100 -2.04 9.77 15.42
CA ILE A 100 -1.75 10.82 14.45
C ILE A 100 -2.01 10.29 13.04
N VAL A 101 -2.70 11.09 12.24
CA VAL A 101 -2.79 10.88 10.79
C VAL A 101 -2.17 12.07 10.08
N SER A 102 -1.07 11.83 9.37
CA SER A 102 -0.47 12.80 8.45
C SER A 102 -1.08 12.61 7.06
N MET A 103 -1.68 13.65 6.51
CA MET A 103 -2.32 13.58 5.20
C MET A 103 -2.40 14.95 4.52
N ASP A 104 -2.66 14.95 3.22
CA ASP A 104 -2.98 16.15 2.46
C ASP A 104 -4.31 16.80 2.94
N MET A 105 -4.52 18.08 2.62
CA MET A 105 -5.72 18.87 2.95
C MET A 105 -7.00 18.41 2.25
N TRP A 106 -6.95 17.30 1.50
CA TRP A 106 -8.08 16.81 0.74
C TRP A 106 -9.24 16.37 1.65
N ASN A 107 -10.38 17.07 1.52
CA ASN A 107 -11.56 16.89 2.38
C ASN A 107 -12.08 15.43 2.47
N PRO A 108 -12.08 14.64 1.38
CA PRO A 108 -12.47 13.22 1.44
C PRO A 108 -11.67 12.39 2.46
N TYR A 109 -10.35 12.54 2.52
CA TYR A 109 -9.54 11.85 3.54
C TYR A 109 -9.85 12.34 4.94
N ARG A 110 -10.00 13.67 5.10
CA ARG A 110 -10.40 14.26 6.39
C ARG A 110 -11.72 13.70 6.90
N ALA A 111 -12.70 13.54 6.02
CA ALA A 111 -14.00 12.97 6.37
C ALA A 111 -13.89 11.48 6.75
N ALA A 112 -13.13 10.69 5.97
CA ALA A 112 -12.88 9.28 6.28
C ALA A 112 -12.19 9.08 7.64
N VAL A 113 -11.12 9.84 7.90
CA VAL A 113 -10.36 9.76 9.14
C VAL A 113 -11.21 10.18 10.34
N LYS A 114 -11.93 11.31 10.26
CA LYS A 114 -12.81 11.74 11.36
C LYS A 114 -13.92 10.73 11.67
N ALA A 115 -14.44 10.04 10.65
CA ALA A 115 -15.50 9.05 10.84
C ALA A 115 -14.99 7.75 11.48
N VAL A 116 -13.76 7.32 11.15
CA VAL A 116 -13.24 6.00 11.54
C VAL A 116 -12.26 6.04 12.71
N LEU A 117 -11.50 7.13 12.84
CA LEU A 117 -10.42 7.35 13.80
C LEU A 117 -10.65 8.68 14.55
N PRO A 118 -11.79 8.87 15.24
CA PRO A 118 -12.13 10.13 15.88
C PRO A 118 -11.14 10.58 16.96
N GLN A 119 -10.38 9.64 17.53
CA GLN A 119 -9.33 9.91 18.52
C GLN A 119 -8.03 10.44 17.91
N ALA A 120 -7.81 10.24 16.61
CA ALA A 120 -6.55 10.60 15.96
C ALA A 120 -6.50 12.09 15.61
N ARG A 121 -5.34 12.71 15.85
CA ARG A 121 -5.06 14.09 15.45
C ARG A 121 -4.64 14.12 13.99
N ILE A 122 -5.31 14.96 13.21
CA ILE A 122 -4.98 15.17 11.80
C ILE A 122 -3.90 16.25 11.72
N VAL A 123 -2.77 15.89 11.11
CA VAL A 123 -1.66 16.80 10.79
C VAL A 123 -1.64 16.97 9.28
N VAL A 124 -1.63 18.24 8.83
CA VAL A 124 -1.51 18.57 7.41
C VAL A 124 -0.07 18.35 6.99
N ASP A 125 0.12 17.60 5.92
CA ASP A 125 1.44 17.44 5.33
C ASP A 125 1.93 18.76 4.72
N LYS A 126 3.10 19.22 5.18
CA LYS A 126 3.70 20.51 4.81
C LYS A 126 4.23 20.55 3.37
N PHE A 127 4.39 19.38 2.73
CA PHE A 127 4.88 19.30 1.35
C PHE A 127 3.79 19.53 0.29
N HIS A 128 2.53 19.58 0.73
CA HIS A 128 1.35 19.81 -0.10
C HIS A 128 0.67 21.17 0.16
N VAL A 129 1.44 22.17 0.66
CA VAL A 129 1.00 23.57 0.85
C VAL A 129 1.23 24.39 -0.41
#